data_AF-A0A924K082-F1
#
_entry.id   AF-A0A924K082-F1
#
_cell.length_a   1.000
_cell.length_b   1.000
_cell.length_c   1.000
_cell.angle_alpha   90.00
_cell.angle_beta   90.00
_cell.angle_gamma   90.00
#
_symmetry.space_group_name_H-M   'P 1'
#
loop_
_entity.id
_entity.type
_entity.pdbx_description
1 polymer ?
#
loop_
_entity_poly.entity_id
_entity_poly.type
_entity_poly.pdbx_seq_one_letter_code
_entity_poly.pdbx_strand_id
1 'polypeptide(L)'
;MTHSMLAPTSLADGHGPQWAAAVADLVDRAGAAFDPAVQGCLTVMDLEPWRRADAWWLRNRLEPLAHAKVSQRAVRYVPCVGPGPKPAEAQAQALADAWSAGAPPVTLDWPAHKAAPHCAHSGHAWVPDGPVLILAGELAQRLPQDLMLAHHGEIKLWAGEPGAQAWQAVDATRHSPWVTQSVLGYAQGLPSAMFSLPLGYWRFLEKAVAWAAHGVLVLSRAPGWSSLADFREDAATRADVSAEIPPVNFHWLAQQAPRLGASAHAVHAGRSDAVQLLGAGLDSGNNMLALLTDPLRSALQSSRADRARAVRTLANQGDLSAALAVLESSGHDPALLRAAWDALAHSAVIASPALSAQLGAWLDRVTANTP
;
A
#
# COMPACT_ATOMS: atom_id res chain seq x y z
N MET A 1 17.54 24.68 -10.90
CA MET A 1 17.71 23.38 -11.58
C MET A 1 18.03 22.36 -10.50
N THR A 2 17.00 21.68 -10.02
CA THR A 2 17.05 20.77 -8.87
C THR A 2 17.33 19.35 -9.37
N HIS A 3 18.50 18.82 -9.04
CA HIS A 3 18.78 17.40 -9.21
C HIS A 3 18.03 16.63 -8.12
N SER A 4 16.85 16.13 -8.46
CA SER A 4 16.19 15.06 -7.71
C SER A 4 17.02 13.80 -7.93
N MET A 5 17.94 13.53 -7.01
CA MET A 5 18.55 12.21 -6.91
C MET A 5 17.54 11.28 -6.24
N LEU A 6 16.67 10.70 -7.07
CA LEU A 6 15.87 9.54 -6.69
C LEU A 6 16.85 8.39 -6.39
N ALA A 7 17.13 8.15 -5.12
CA ALA A 7 17.74 6.90 -4.70
C ALA A 7 16.75 5.76 -4.97
N PRO A 8 17.24 4.56 -5.34
CA PRO A 8 16.37 3.46 -5.73
C PRO A 8 15.61 2.99 -4.50
N THR A 9 14.31 3.31 -4.42
CA THR A 9 13.36 2.51 -3.64
C THR A 9 13.65 1.06 -3.99
N SER A 10 14.12 0.27 -3.02
CA SER A 10 14.54 -1.10 -3.27
C SER A 10 13.43 -1.82 -4.03
N LEU A 11 13.80 -2.33 -5.20
CA LEU A 11 13.04 -3.20 -6.09
C LEU A 11 12.64 -4.50 -5.36
N ALA A 12 11.79 -4.41 -4.33
CA ALA A 12 11.15 -5.58 -3.75
C ALA A 12 9.85 -5.78 -4.52
N ASP A 13 9.96 -6.43 -5.68
CA ASP A 13 8.80 -6.95 -6.38
C ASP A 13 8.00 -7.83 -5.39
N GLY A 14 6.69 -7.63 -5.32
CA GLY A 14 5.77 -8.64 -4.80
C GLY A 14 5.50 -8.64 -3.29
N HIS A 15 4.27 -8.32 -2.88
CA HIS A 15 3.66 -8.84 -1.65
C HIS A 15 3.25 -10.31 -1.76
N GLY A 16 3.19 -10.83 -2.98
CA GLY A 16 3.12 -12.26 -3.28
C GLY A 16 1.72 -12.88 -3.15
N PRO A 17 1.61 -14.19 -3.40
CA PRO A 17 0.32 -14.86 -3.59
C PRO A 17 -0.58 -14.89 -2.35
N GLN A 18 0.00 -14.80 -1.15
CA GLN A 18 -0.77 -14.80 0.10
C GLN A 18 -1.40 -13.45 0.36
N TRP A 19 -0.69 -12.37 0.05
CA TRP A 19 -1.27 -11.04 0.06
C TRP A 19 -2.41 -10.95 -0.96
N ALA A 20 -2.17 -11.40 -2.20
CA ALA A 20 -3.22 -11.46 -3.22
C ALA A 20 -4.43 -12.30 -2.80
N ALA A 21 -4.22 -13.43 -2.12
CA ALA A 21 -5.30 -14.26 -1.59
C ALA A 21 -6.06 -13.55 -0.45
N ALA A 22 -5.37 -12.86 0.45
CA ALA A 22 -6.00 -12.09 1.51
C ALA A 22 -6.77 -10.87 0.98
N VAL A 23 -6.25 -10.21 -0.06
CA VAL A 23 -6.97 -9.15 -0.78
C VAL A 23 -8.21 -9.72 -1.46
N ALA A 24 -8.13 -10.90 -2.08
CA ALA A 24 -9.31 -11.55 -2.66
C ALA A 24 -10.37 -11.94 -1.62
N ASP A 25 -9.97 -12.44 -0.45
CA ASP A 25 -10.89 -12.68 0.68
C ASP A 25 -11.51 -11.36 1.18
N LEU A 26 -10.71 -10.29 1.29
CA LEU A 26 -11.23 -8.95 1.56
C LEU A 26 -12.26 -8.52 0.51
N VAL A 27 -12.01 -8.73 -0.79
CA VAL A 27 -12.93 -8.36 -1.88
C VAL A 27 -14.26 -9.11 -1.75
N ASP A 28 -14.21 -10.41 -1.50
CA ASP A 28 -15.41 -11.23 -1.32
C ASP A 28 -16.25 -10.74 -0.14
N ARG A 29 -15.61 -10.51 1.02
CA ARG A 29 -16.28 -9.98 2.22
C ARG A 29 -16.79 -8.55 2.02
N ALA A 30 -16.03 -7.70 1.35
CA ALA A 30 -16.42 -6.32 1.06
C ALA A 30 -17.68 -6.28 0.19
N GLY A 31 -17.84 -7.21 -0.74
CA GLY A 31 -19.05 -7.33 -1.56
C GLY A 31 -20.34 -7.48 -0.75
N ALA A 32 -20.25 -8.12 0.43
CA ALA A 32 -21.35 -8.29 1.39
C ALA A 32 -21.47 -7.15 2.42
N ALA A 33 -20.40 -6.37 2.63
CA ALA A 33 -20.35 -5.31 3.65
C ALA A 33 -20.98 -3.98 3.18
N PHE A 34 -21.04 -3.75 1.86
CA PHE A 34 -21.71 -2.60 1.28
C PHE A 34 -23.21 -2.85 1.11
N ASP A 35 -24.00 -1.77 1.15
CA ASP A 35 -25.46 -1.81 1.05
C ASP A 35 -25.93 -2.69 -0.14
N PRO A 36 -26.68 -3.78 0.12
CA PRO A 36 -27.17 -4.68 -0.92
C PRO A 36 -28.17 -4.02 -1.87
N ALA A 37 -28.77 -2.87 -1.51
CA ALA A 37 -29.63 -2.11 -2.41
C ALA A 37 -28.87 -1.51 -3.60
N VAL A 38 -27.56 -1.27 -3.47
CA VAL A 38 -26.71 -0.80 -4.57
C VAL A 38 -26.50 -1.95 -5.56
N GLN A 39 -27.04 -1.86 -6.77
CA GLN A 39 -26.98 -2.93 -7.78
C GLN A 39 -25.65 -2.99 -8.58
N GLY A 40 -24.73 -2.04 -8.38
CA GLY A 40 -23.48 -1.94 -9.11
C GLY A 40 -22.40 -2.96 -8.73
N CYS A 41 -21.37 -3.06 -9.57
CA CYS A 41 -20.23 -3.95 -9.32
C CYS A 41 -19.31 -3.39 -8.22
N LEU A 42 -18.65 -4.29 -7.48
CA LEU A 42 -17.51 -3.89 -6.64
C LEU A 42 -16.31 -3.68 -7.57
N THR A 43 -15.89 -2.43 -7.70
CA THR A 43 -14.69 -2.11 -8.48
C THR A 43 -13.46 -2.19 -7.58
N VAL A 44 -12.52 -3.09 -7.92
CA VAL A 44 -11.18 -3.13 -7.34
C VAL A 44 -10.27 -2.28 -8.21
N MET A 45 -9.93 -1.09 -7.71
CA MET A 45 -9.04 -0.16 -8.40
C MET A 45 -7.62 -0.28 -7.83
N ASP A 46 -6.70 -0.77 -8.65
CA ASP A 46 -5.29 -0.90 -8.29
C ASP A 46 -4.53 0.37 -8.67
N LEU A 47 -3.99 1.10 -7.68
CA LEU A 47 -3.21 2.31 -7.90
C LEU A 47 -1.72 2.04 -8.11
N GLU A 48 -1.25 0.80 -7.94
CA GLU A 48 0.14 0.38 -8.17
C GLU A 48 0.29 -0.78 -9.17
N PRO A 49 -0.43 -0.76 -10.32
CA PRO A 49 -0.50 -1.88 -11.26
C PRO A 49 0.82 -2.13 -12.01
N TRP A 50 1.83 -1.29 -11.80
CA TRP A 50 3.19 -1.47 -12.31
C TRP A 50 3.97 -2.56 -11.54
N ARG A 51 3.52 -2.98 -10.35
CA ARG A 51 4.05 -4.17 -9.65
C ARG A 51 3.52 -5.43 -10.34
N ARG A 52 4.04 -5.76 -11.53
CA ARG A 52 3.43 -6.77 -12.42
C ARG A 52 3.20 -8.12 -11.76
N ALA A 53 4.11 -8.58 -10.90
CA ALA A 53 3.95 -9.82 -10.17
C ALA A 53 2.75 -9.77 -9.20
N ASP A 54 2.58 -8.69 -8.45
CA ASP A 54 1.44 -8.51 -7.56
C ASP A 54 0.13 -8.35 -8.31
N ALA A 55 0.13 -7.56 -9.39
CA ALA A 55 -1.04 -7.37 -10.21
C ALA A 55 -1.49 -8.68 -10.90
N TRP A 56 -0.53 -9.50 -11.35
CA TRP A 56 -0.81 -10.83 -11.89
C TRP A 56 -1.39 -11.77 -10.83
N TRP A 57 -0.76 -11.83 -9.64
CA TRP A 57 -1.25 -12.64 -8.54
C TRP A 57 -2.65 -12.26 -8.09
N LEU A 58 -2.86 -10.97 -7.92
CA LEU A 58 -4.15 -10.39 -7.56
C LEU A 58 -5.19 -10.76 -8.60
N ARG A 59 -4.90 -10.55 -9.88
CA ARG A 59 -5.79 -10.93 -10.98
C ARG A 59 -6.17 -12.40 -10.93
N ASN A 60 -5.20 -13.31 -10.81
CA ASN A 60 -5.47 -14.75 -10.73
C ASN A 60 -6.38 -15.14 -9.54
N ARG A 61 -6.41 -14.33 -8.49
CA ARG A 61 -7.29 -14.54 -7.33
C ARG A 61 -8.66 -13.88 -7.51
N LEU A 62 -8.72 -12.72 -8.18
CA LEU A 62 -9.96 -11.97 -8.39
C LEU A 62 -10.80 -12.48 -9.58
N GLU A 63 -10.15 -12.98 -10.64
CA GLU A 63 -10.83 -13.44 -11.86
C GLU A 63 -11.82 -14.59 -11.57
N PRO A 64 -11.48 -15.60 -10.75
CA PRO A 64 -12.45 -16.61 -10.32
C PRO A 64 -13.64 -16.03 -9.55
N LEU A 65 -13.44 -15.00 -8.71
CA LEU A 65 -14.51 -14.35 -7.95
C LEU A 65 -15.50 -13.61 -8.85
N ALA A 66 -15.04 -13.09 -9.99
CA ALA A 66 -15.93 -12.42 -10.94
C ALA A 66 -16.72 -13.38 -11.83
N HIS A 67 -16.16 -14.56 -12.12
CA HIS A 67 -16.83 -15.57 -12.96
C HIS A 67 -17.74 -16.50 -12.16
N ALA A 68 -17.34 -16.83 -10.94
CA ALA A 68 -18.16 -17.61 -10.05
C ALA A 68 -19.25 -16.68 -9.49
N LYS A 69 -20.53 -17.08 -9.55
CA LYS A 69 -21.62 -16.42 -8.80
C LYS A 69 -21.49 -16.61 -7.28
N VAL A 70 -20.25 -16.65 -6.79
CA VAL A 70 -19.86 -16.98 -5.42
C VAL A 70 -19.77 -15.70 -4.60
N SER A 71 -19.29 -14.61 -5.19
CA SER A 71 -19.37 -13.31 -4.54
C SER A 71 -20.81 -12.81 -4.55
N GLN A 72 -21.21 -12.14 -3.47
CA GLN A 72 -22.53 -11.49 -3.35
C GLN A 72 -22.74 -10.39 -4.41
N ARG A 73 -21.67 -9.93 -5.05
CA ARG A 73 -21.65 -8.83 -6.00
C ARG A 73 -20.62 -9.08 -7.11
N ALA A 74 -20.95 -8.74 -8.35
CA ALA A 74 -20.00 -8.80 -9.47
C ALA A 74 -18.74 -7.96 -9.18
N VAL A 75 -17.57 -8.47 -9.55
CA VAL A 75 -16.27 -7.84 -9.30
C VAL A 75 -15.66 -7.37 -10.63
N ARG A 76 -15.08 -6.17 -10.63
CA ARG A 76 -14.31 -5.60 -11.74
C ARG A 76 -12.92 -5.22 -11.28
N TYR A 77 -11.90 -5.53 -12.07
CA TYR A 77 -10.52 -5.11 -11.80
C TYR A 77 -10.12 -3.96 -12.74
N VAL A 78 -9.69 -2.85 -12.16
CA VAL A 78 -9.34 -1.62 -12.89
C VAL A 78 -7.92 -1.16 -12.51
N PRO A 79 -6.92 -1.36 -13.38
CA PRO A 79 -5.61 -0.75 -13.22
C PRO A 79 -5.74 0.77 -13.38
N CYS A 80 -5.14 1.49 -12.44
CA CYS A 80 -5.19 2.94 -12.38
C CYS A 80 -3.79 3.48 -12.12
N VAL A 81 -3.41 4.51 -12.87
CA VAL A 81 -2.23 5.29 -12.55
C VAL A 81 -2.57 6.19 -11.38
N GLY A 82 -2.13 5.84 -10.18
CA GLY A 82 -2.41 6.61 -8.96
C GLY A 82 -1.75 7.99 -8.93
N PRO A 83 -2.19 8.87 -8.01
CA PRO A 83 -1.59 10.19 -7.84
C PRO A 83 -0.16 10.10 -7.29
N GLY A 84 0.73 11.00 -7.69
CA GLY A 84 2.10 11.06 -7.19
C GLY A 84 3.16 10.71 -8.25
N PRO A 85 4.45 10.77 -7.88
CA PRO A 85 5.52 10.41 -8.80
C PRO A 85 5.37 8.94 -9.21
N LYS A 86 5.32 8.71 -10.52
CA LYS A 86 5.43 7.35 -11.07
C LYS A 86 6.85 6.84 -10.77
N PRO A 87 7.02 5.53 -10.55
CA PRO A 87 8.35 4.95 -10.63
C PRO A 87 8.98 5.25 -12.00
N ALA A 88 10.31 5.23 -12.09
CA ALA A 88 11.07 5.59 -13.28
C ALA A 88 10.48 4.97 -14.58
N GLU A 89 10.50 5.71 -15.69
CA GLU A 89 9.75 5.44 -16.94
C GLU A 89 9.79 3.98 -17.44
N ALA A 90 10.89 3.26 -17.23
CA ALA A 90 11.03 1.85 -17.60
C ALA A 90 10.06 0.90 -16.84
N GLN A 91 9.57 1.27 -15.65
CA GLN A 91 8.63 0.47 -14.84
C GLN A 91 7.15 0.81 -15.11
N ALA A 92 6.85 2.05 -15.50
CA ALA A 92 5.49 2.51 -15.74
C ALA A 92 4.89 2.05 -17.09
N GLN A 93 5.72 1.50 -17.99
CA GLN A 93 5.32 1.16 -19.37
C GLN A 93 4.44 -0.09 -19.51
N ALA A 94 4.24 -0.88 -18.45
CA ALA A 94 3.41 -2.09 -18.51
C ALA A 94 2.46 -2.21 -17.31
N LEU A 95 1.35 -1.47 -17.36
CA LEU A 95 0.21 -1.69 -16.45
C LEU A 95 -0.37 -3.08 -16.71
N ALA A 96 -0.90 -3.73 -15.68
CA ALA A 96 -1.71 -4.94 -15.87
C ALA A 96 -2.96 -4.65 -16.72
N ASP A 97 -3.43 -5.63 -17.47
CA ASP A 97 -4.65 -5.49 -18.27
C ASP A 97 -5.90 -5.38 -17.37
N ALA A 98 -6.75 -4.41 -17.67
CA ALA A 98 -8.05 -4.26 -17.03
C ALA A 98 -9.00 -5.39 -17.46
N TRP A 99 -9.97 -5.73 -16.61
CA TRP A 99 -11.06 -6.62 -17.01
C TRP A 99 -12.33 -6.43 -16.16
N SER A 100 -13.48 -6.72 -16.76
CA SER A 100 -14.79 -6.72 -16.11
C SER A 100 -15.60 -7.91 -16.60
N ALA A 101 -16.35 -8.56 -15.72
CA ALA A 101 -17.44 -9.43 -16.16
C ALA A 101 -18.47 -8.60 -16.94
N GLY A 102 -18.71 -8.95 -18.21
CA GLY A 102 -19.80 -8.37 -19.02
C GLY A 102 -19.65 -6.90 -19.46
N ALA A 103 -18.52 -6.24 -19.22
CA ALA A 103 -18.27 -4.85 -19.63
C ALA A 103 -16.87 -4.71 -20.27
N PRO A 104 -16.65 -3.72 -21.16
CA PRO A 104 -15.34 -3.50 -21.75
C PRO A 104 -14.30 -3.11 -20.68
N PRO A 105 -13.03 -3.52 -20.84
CA PRO A 105 -11.95 -3.13 -19.95
C PRO A 105 -11.72 -1.60 -19.99
N VAL A 106 -11.39 -1.03 -18.82
CA VAL A 106 -11.16 0.42 -18.65
C VAL A 106 -9.80 0.63 -18.00
N THR A 107 -9.01 1.57 -18.52
CA THR A 107 -7.77 2.05 -17.90
C THR A 107 -7.99 3.45 -17.37
N LEU A 108 -7.60 3.69 -16.12
CA LEU A 108 -7.80 4.97 -15.44
C LEU A 108 -6.48 5.69 -15.14
N ASP A 109 -6.56 7.01 -15.04
CA ASP A 109 -5.52 7.87 -14.50
C ASP A 109 -6.13 8.76 -13.41
N TRP A 110 -5.45 8.90 -12.28
CA TRP A 110 -5.88 9.76 -11.18
C TRP A 110 -4.78 10.76 -10.80
N PRO A 111 -4.64 11.87 -11.55
CA PRO A 111 -3.65 12.88 -11.23
C PRO A 111 -3.89 13.55 -9.88
N ALA A 112 -2.81 13.92 -9.18
CA ALA A 112 -2.87 14.50 -7.82
C ALA A 112 -3.76 15.76 -7.70
N HIS A 113 -3.89 16.54 -8.78
CA HIS A 113 -4.69 17.78 -8.79
C HIS A 113 -6.17 17.54 -9.15
N LYS A 114 -6.55 16.37 -9.67
CA LYS A 114 -7.94 16.06 -10.04
C LYS A 114 -8.74 15.59 -8.84
N ALA A 115 -10.07 15.78 -8.90
CA ALA A 115 -10.99 15.35 -7.86
C ALA A 115 -11.47 13.89 -8.03
N ALA A 116 -11.39 13.36 -9.25
CA ALA A 116 -11.82 12.02 -9.63
C ALA A 116 -10.82 11.40 -10.62
N PRO A 117 -10.77 10.07 -10.72
CA PRO A 117 -10.07 9.39 -11.81
C PRO A 117 -10.73 9.67 -13.15
N HIS A 118 -9.94 9.65 -14.22
CA HIS A 118 -10.39 9.86 -15.59
C HIS A 118 -10.08 8.63 -16.43
N CYS A 119 -10.93 8.35 -17.43
CA CYS A 119 -10.64 7.34 -18.42
C CYS A 119 -9.45 7.78 -19.28
N ALA A 120 -8.42 6.95 -19.38
CA ALA A 120 -7.19 7.29 -20.12
C ALA A 120 -7.45 7.55 -21.62
N HIS A 121 -8.46 6.90 -22.20
CA HIS A 121 -8.80 7.01 -23.61
C HIS A 121 -9.68 8.23 -23.91
N SER A 122 -10.71 8.47 -23.10
CA SER A 122 -11.69 9.54 -23.36
C SER A 122 -11.40 10.85 -22.63
N GLY A 123 -10.54 10.84 -21.61
CA GLY A 123 -10.25 12.00 -20.76
C GLY A 123 -11.40 12.42 -19.84
N HIS A 124 -12.57 11.80 -19.96
CA HIS A 124 -13.73 12.12 -19.12
C HIS A 124 -13.57 11.53 -17.71
N ALA A 125 -14.14 12.23 -16.72
CA ALA A 125 -14.18 11.74 -15.35
C ALA A 125 -14.93 10.39 -15.31
N TRP A 126 -14.33 9.40 -14.68
CA TRP A 126 -14.95 8.10 -14.49
C TRP A 126 -15.74 8.11 -13.18
N VAL A 127 -16.98 7.61 -13.25
CA VAL A 127 -17.88 7.50 -12.11
C VAL A 127 -18.14 6.01 -11.86
N PRO A 128 -17.90 5.51 -10.64
CA PRO A 128 -18.15 4.11 -10.32
C PRO A 128 -19.66 3.86 -10.29
N ASP A 129 -20.07 2.72 -10.84
CA ASP A 129 -21.47 2.27 -10.87
C ASP A 129 -21.90 1.59 -9.56
N GLY A 130 -20.95 1.35 -8.64
CA GLY A 130 -21.13 0.68 -7.36
C GLY A 130 -20.00 1.03 -6.38
N PRO A 131 -19.85 0.27 -5.28
CA PRO A 131 -18.79 0.52 -4.30
C PRO A 131 -17.40 0.27 -4.88
N VAL A 132 -16.39 0.91 -4.28
CA VAL A 132 -15.00 0.82 -4.75
C VAL A 132 -14.09 0.32 -3.63
N LEU A 133 -13.24 -0.65 -3.94
CA LEU A 133 -12.05 -1.00 -3.17
C LEU A 133 -10.82 -0.41 -3.88
N ILE A 134 -10.17 0.55 -3.23
CA ILE A 134 -8.93 1.16 -3.70
C ILE A 134 -7.75 0.44 -3.05
N LEU A 135 -6.89 -0.16 -3.87
CA LEU A 135 -5.59 -0.66 -3.43
C LEU A 135 -4.58 0.47 -3.60
N ALA A 136 -4.35 1.21 -2.51
CA ALA A 136 -3.48 2.37 -2.52
C ALA A 136 -1.99 1.99 -2.35
N GLY A 137 -1.68 0.76 -1.94
CA GLY A 137 -0.31 0.30 -1.74
C GLY A 137 0.49 1.28 -0.87
N GLU A 138 1.68 1.67 -1.35
CA GLU A 138 2.60 2.60 -0.70
C GLU A 138 2.34 4.08 -1.03
N LEU A 139 1.19 4.40 -1.64
CA LEU A 139 0.84 5.77 -2.01
C LEU A 139 0.97 6.78 -0.85
N ALA A 140 0.61 6.37 0.37
CA ALA A 140 0.69 7.22 1.55
C ALA A 140 2.13 7.71 1.84
N GLN A 141 3.13 6.89 1.50
CA GLN A 141 4.55 7.22 1.66
C GLN A 141 5.07 8.11 0.52
N ARG A 142 4.52 7.97 -0.69
CA ARG A 142 4.93 8.71 -1.91
C ARG A 142 4.34 10.11 -2.00
N LEU A 143 3.23 10.38 -1.32
CA LEU A 143 2.62 11.70 -1.29
C LEU A 143 3.28 12.61 -0.25
N PRO A 144 3.19 13.94 -0.40
CA PRO A 144 3.83 14.87 0.52
C PRO A 144 3.44 14.65 1.99
N GLN A 145 4.45 14.63 2.86
CA GLN A 145 4.32 14.52 4.30
C GLN A 145 5.11 15.64 4.96
N ASP A 146 4.53 16.25 6.00
CA ASP A 146 5.25 17.19 6.85
C ASP A 146 5.90 16.43 8.00
N LEU A 147 7.20 16.63 8.21
CA LEU A 147 7.90 16.07 9.37
C LEU A 147 7.86 17.08 10.52
N MET A 148 7.35 16.66 11.67
CA MET A 148 7.12 17.50 12.84
C MET A 148 7.87 16.96 14.06
N LEU A 149 8.18 17.85 15.01
CA LEU A 149 8.75 17.55 16.31
C LEU A 149 7.82 18.13 17.38
N ALA A 150 7.25 17.27 18.23
CA ALA A 150 6.63 17.69 19.48
C ALA A 150 7.74 17.76 20.54
N HIS A 151 7.89 18.87 21.24
CA HIS A 151 8.86 19.01 22.33
C HIS A 151 8.38 20.03 23.36
N HIS A 152 8.22 19.61 24.62
CA HIS A 152 7.79 20.46 25.74
C HIS A 152 6.53 21.32 25.47
N GLY A 153 5.53 20.77 24.76
CA GLY A 153 4.29 21.46 24.42
C GLY A 153 4.40 22.40 23.21
N GLU A 154 5.58 22.53 22.63
CA GLU A 154 5.77 23.19 21.34
C GLU A 154 5.75 22.16 20.20
N ILE A 155 5.31 22.61 19.03
CA ILE A 155 5.42 21.86 17.79
C ILE A 155 6.32 22.64 16.85
N LYS A 156 7.31 21.94 16.30
CA LYS A 156 8.21 22.46 15.29
C LYS A 156 8.07 21.64 14.02
N LEU A 157 8.23 22.29 12.89
CA LEU A 157 8.25 21.67 11.58
C LEU A 157 9.69 21.56 11.09
N TRP A 158 10.02 20.44 10.46
CA TRP A 158 11.26 20.31 9.72
C TRP A 158 11.22 21.12 8.43
N ALA A 159 12.17 22.04 8.27
CA ALA A 159 12.29 22.88 7.08
C ALA A 159 13.67 22.78 6.42
N GLY A 160 14.50 21.83 6.85
CA GLY A 160 15.85 21.62 6.33
C GLY A 160 15.91 20.60 5.19
N GLU A 161 16.98 20.66 4.39
CA GLU A 161 17.41 19.53 3.57
C GLU A 161 17.78 18.33 4.46
N PRO A 162 17.66 17.08 3.99
CA PRO A 162 18.20 15.92 4.70
C PRO A 162 19.66 16.17 5.12
N GLY A 163 19.95 16.18 6.43
CA GLY A 163 21.28 16.46 6.99
C GLY A 163 21.53 17.89 7.48
N ALA A 164 20.65 18.86 7.21
CA ALA A 164 20.71 20.21 7.78
C ALA A 164 19.64 20.38 8.87
N GLN A 165 20.05 20.47 10.15
CA GLN A 165 19.10 20.62 11.27
C GLN A 165 18.48 22.02 11.31
N ALA A 166 17.26 22.15 10.78
CA ALA A 166 16.48 23.38 10.87
C ALA A 166 15.01 23.08 11.25
N TRP A 167 14.76 22.96 12.55
CA TRP A 167 13.41 22.94 13.12
C TRP A 167 12.89 24.38 13.22
N GLN A 168 11.74 24.65 12.61
CA GLN A 168 11.10 25.96 12.59
C GLN A 168 9.77 25.92 13.33
N ALA A 169 9.32 27.05 13.87
CA ALA A 169 7.97 27.15 14.41
C ALA A 169 6.94 26.87 13.31
N VAL A 170 5.85 26.17 13.63
CA VAL A 170 4.77 25.95 12.67
C VAL A 170 4.06 27.28 12.42
N ASP A 171 4.06 27.73 11.16
CA ASP A 171 3.22 28.84 10.74
C ASP A 171 1.74 28.44 10.87
N ALA A 172 0.99 29.16 11.72
CA ALA A 172 -0.42 28.91 11.98
C ALA A 172 -1.31 28.99 10.72
N THR A 173 -0.84 29.63 9.65
CA THR A 173 -1.55 29.77 8.37
C THR A 173 -1.22 28.68 7.36
N ARG A 174 -0.19 27.85 7.61
CA ARG A 174 0.23 26.75 6.71
C ARG A 174 -0.84 25.69 6.53
N HIS A 175 -1.62 25.46 7.59
CA HIS A 175 -2.64 24.41 7.65
C HIS A 175 -4.02 24.98 7.92
N SER A 176 -5.06 24.22 7.56
CA SER A 176 -6.41 24.58 7.98
C SER A 176 -6.51 24.57 9.52
N PRO A 177 -7.40 25.39 10.11
CA PRO A 177 -7.52 25.47 11.57
C PRO A 177 -7.72 24.12 12.27
N TRP A 178 -8.48 23.22 11.63
CA TRP A 178 -8.75 21.90 12.19
C TRP A 178 -7.52 20.98 12.17
N VAL A 179 -6.64 21.08 11.16
CA VAL A 179 -5.38 20.33 11.10
C VAL A 179 -4.46 20.81 12.20
N THR A 180 -4.34 22.13 12.36
CA THR A 180 -3.54 22.71 13.45
C THR A 180 -4.05 22.23 14.80
N GLN A 181 -5.36 22.23 15.03
CA GLN A 181 -5.96 21.73 16.27
C GLN A 181 -5.73 20.23 16.49
N SER A 182 -5.88 19.40 15.44
CA SER A 182 -5.70 17.94 15.57
C SER A 182 -4.25 17.56 15.86
N VAL A 183 -3.31 18.27 15.23
CA VAL A 183 -1.86 18.11 15.46
C VAL A 183 -1.49 18.52 16.88
N LEU A 184 -2.00 19.65 17.37
CA LEU A 184 -1.79 20.09 18.76
C LEU A 184 -2.34 19.07 19.77
N GLY A 185 -3.57 18.57 19.56
CA GLY A 185 -4.15 17.54 20.42
C GLY A 185 -3.38 16.22 20.37
N TYR A 186 -2.91 15.81 19.20
CA TYR A 186 -2.11 14.60 19.03
C TYR A 186 -0.75 14.71 19.74
N ALA A 187 -0.07 15.85 19.58
CA ALA A 187 1.24 16.10 20.17
C ALA A 187 1.24 16.11 21.70
N GLN A 188 0.12 16.50 22.34
CA GLN A 188 -0.02 16.46 23.81
C GLN A 188 0.15 15.03 24.37
N GLY A 189 -0.13 14.00 23.58
CA GLY A 189 0.03 12.59 23.98
C GLY A 189 1.43 12.00 23.76
N LEU A 190 2.36 12.77 23.17
CA LEU A 190 3.67 12.28 22.75
C LEU A 190 4.79 12.69 23.73
N PRO A 191 5.70 11.77 24.10
CA PRO A 191 6.89 12.10 24.85
C PRO A 191 7.95 12.68 23.92
N SER A 192 8.06 14.02 23.82
CA SER A 192 9.07 14.75 23.03
C SER A 192 9.60 13.98 21.81
N ALA A 193 8.83 13.88 20.73
CA ALA A 193 9.09 12.96 19.64
C ALA A 193 8.82 13.56 18.26
N MET A 194 9.51 13.01 17.26
CA MET A 194 9.29 13.34 15.85
C MET A 194 8.17 12.49 15.28
N PHE A 195 7.30 13.07 14.47
CA PHE A 195 6.20 12.36 13.81
C PHE A 195 5.93 12.97 12.44
N SER A 196 5.35 12.18 11.54
CA SER A 196 4.91 12.64 10.24
C SER A 196 3.44 13.07 10.25
N LEU A 197 3.12 14.02 9.38
CA LEU A 197 1.78 14.46 9.08
C LEU A 197 1.51 14.22 7.58
N PRO A 198 0.83 13.12 7.21
CA PRO A 198 0.65 12.70 5.81
C PRO A 198 -0.48 13.48 5.11
N LEU A 199 -0.36 14.81 5.00
CA LEU A 199 -1.38 15.69 4.43
C LEU A 199 -1.68 15.41 2.95
N GLY A 200 -0.67 15.02 2.16
CA GLY A 200 -0.87 14.63 0.77
C GLY A 200 -1.81 13.44 0.67
N TYR A 201 -1.61 12.44 1.53
CA TYR A 201 -2.48 11.26 1.59
C TYR A 201 -3.87 11.58 2.14
N TRP A 202 -3.97 12.45 3.16
CA TRP A 202 -5.26 12.92 3.65
C TRP A 202 -6.12 13.57 2.56
N ARG A 203 -5.54 14.46 1.75
CA ARG A 203 -6.24 15.09 0.62
C ARG A 203 -6.67 14.09 -0.45
N PHE A 204 -5.89 13.03 -0.64
CA PHE A 204 -6.28 11.93 -1.52
C PHE A 204 -7.50 11.19 -0.95
N LEU A 205 -7.51 10.86 0.34
CA LEU A 205 -8.64 10.20 0.99
C LEU A 205 -9.92 11.06 0.92
N GLU A 206 -9.82 12.38 1.14
CA GLU A 206 -10.94 13.32 0.97
C GLU A 206 -11.56 13.20 -0.43
N LYS A 207 -10.71 13.20 -1.47
CA LYS A 207 -11.17 13.07 -2.86
C LYS A 207 -11.77 11.69 -3.14
N ALA A 208 -11.15 10.63 -2.63
CA ALA A 208 -11.61 9.27 -2.83
C ALA A 208 -12.99 9.03 -2.22
N VAL A 209 -13.20 9.50 -0.99
CA VAL A 209 -14.49 9.41 -0.29
C VAL A 209 -15.55 10.25 -1.00
N ALA A 210 -15.22 11.48 -1.41
CA ALA A 210 -16.17 12.35 -2.12
C ALA A 210 -16.57 11.80 -3.50
N TRP A 211 -15.66 11.11 -4.18
CA TRP A 211 -15.88 10.57 -5.51
C TRP A 211 -16.71 9.27 -5.52
N ALA A 212 -16.53 8.40 -4.52
CA ALA A 212 -17.17 7.10 -4.45
C ALA A 212 -18.55 7.16 -3.76
N ALA A 213 -19.56 7.61 -4.50
CA ALA A 213 -20.93 7.85 -3.98
C ALA A 213 -21.60 6.61 -3.33
N HIS A 214 -21.18 5.41 -3.71
CA HIS A 214 -21.73 4.14 -3.21
C HIS A 214 -20.89 3.51 -2.08
N GLY A 215 -19.94 4.27 -1.53
CA GLY A 215 -19.01 3.81 -0.51
C GLY A 215 -17.66 3.38 -1.07
N VAL A 216 -16.65 3.47 -0.21
CA VAL A 216 -15.26 3.18 -0.54
C VAL A 216 -14.55 2.46 0.59
N LEU A 217 -13.73 1.48 0.22
CA LEU A 217 -12.67 0.93 1.05
C LEU A 217 -11.33 1.38 0.45
N VAL A 218 -10.40 1.84 1.29
CA VAL A 218 -9.03 2.17 0.88
C VAL A 218 -8.06 1.33 1.69
N LEU A 219 -7.39 0.41 1.00
CA LEU A 219 -6.35 -0.44 1.58
C LEU A 219 -4.99 0.19 1.31
N SER A 220 -4.30 0.56 2.39
CA SER A 220 -3.00 1.23 2.36
C SER A 220 -1.98 0.38 3.10
N ARG A 221 -0.74 0.38 2.63
CA ARG A 221 0.39 -0.22 3.33
C ARG A 221 1.61 0.66 3.18
N ALA A 222 2.27 0.98 4.27
CA ALA A 222 3.55 1.68 4.22
C ALA A 222 4.32 1.45 5.51
N PRO A 223 5.65 1.67 5.49
CA PRO A 223 6.41 1.87 6.72
C PRO A 223 5.75 2.97 7.55
N GLY A 224 5.42 2.70 8.82
CA GLY A 224 4.56 3.60 9.58
C GLY A 224 4.14 3.10 10.94
N TRP A 225 3.35 3.92 11.64
CA TRP A 225 2.84 3.63 12.98
C TRP A 225 1.33 3.42 12.93
N SER A 226 0.86 2.26 13.41
CA SER A 226 -0.56 1.95 13.51
C SER A 226 -1.16 2.41 14.85
N SER A 227 -0.31 2.57 15.87
CA SER A 227 -0.70 2.94 17.24
C SER A 227 0.33 3.86 17.91
N LEU A 228 -0.06 4.49 19.03
CA LEU A 228 0.90 5.21 19.89
C LEU A 228 1.95 4.29 20.52
N ALA A 229 1.66 3.00 20.70
CA ALA A 229 2.62 2.05 21.23
C ALA A 229 3.73 1.79 20.20
N ASP A 230 3.36 1.53 18.94
CA ASP A 230 4.30 1.36 17.82
C ASP A 230 5.21 2.58 17.70
N PHE A 231 4.61 3.77 17.80
CA PHE A 231 5.33 5.04 17.73
C PHE A 231 6.38 5.16 18.85
N ARG A 232 6.01 4.81 20.09
CA ARG A 232 6.93 4.88 21.24
C ARG A 232 8.07 3.86 21.14
N GLU A 233 7.80 2.68 20.60
CA GLU A 233 8.82 1.65 20.36
C GLU A 233 9.82 2.09 19.30
N ASP A 234 9.33 2.66 18.19
CA ASP A 234 10.19 3.18 17.11
C ASP A 234 11.00 4.40 17.58
N ALA A 235 10.40 5.34 18.31
CA ALA A 235 11.10 6.51 18.86
C ALA A 235 12.21 6.13 19.87
N ALA A 236 12.05 5.02 20.59
CA ALA A 236 13.08 4.51 21.51
C ALA A 236 14.25 3.84 20.77
N THR A 237 14.06 3.41 19.53
CA THR A 237 15.03 2.61 18.76
C THR A 237 15.68 3.40 17.62
N ARG A 238 15.02 4.43 17.08
CA ARG A 238 15.52 5.30 16.00
C ARG A 238 15.80 6.72 16.51
N ALA A 239 17.08 7.04 16.63
CA ALA A 239 17.55 8.41 16.90
C ALA A 239 17.77 9.25 15.63
N ASP A 240 17.69 8.66 14.43
CA ASP A 240 18.16 9.29 13.19
C ASP A 240 17.03 9.77 12.26
N VAL A 241 17.14 11.04 11.87
CA VAL A 241 16.38 11.73 10.79
C VAL A 241 17.02 11.45 9.42
N SER A 242 17.70 10.32 9.24
CA SER A 242 18.47 10.03 8.03
C SER A 242 17.64 9.42 6.89
N ALA A 243 16.41 9.01 7.17
CA ALA A 243 15.54 8.47 6.14
C ALA A 243 15.06 9.58 5.19
N GLU A 244 15.33 9.43 3.88
CA GLU A 244 14.86 10.34 2.83
C GLU A 244 13.33 10.48 2.80
N ILE A 245 12.59 9.50 3.34
CA ILE A 245 11.13 9.50 3.42
C ILE A 245 10.68 9.13 4.84
N PRO A 246 9.89 10.00 5.53
CA PRO A 246 9.43 9.71 6.89
C PRO A 246 8.38 8.57 6.89
N PRO A 247 8.33 7.75 7.96
CA PRO A 247 7.29 6.74 8.16
C PRO A 247 5.91 7.38 8.23
N VAL A 248 4.86 6.69 7.77
CA VAL A 248 3.49 7.20 7.69
C VAL A 248 2.77 7.08 9.03
N ASN A 249 2.17 8.17 9.49
CA ASN A 249 1.36 8.19 10.70
C ASN A 249 -0.09 7.73 10.47
N PHE A 250 -0.28 6.42 10.31
CA PHE A 250 -1.61 5.81 10.18
C PHE A 250 -2.46 5.98 11.45
N HIS A 251 -1.84 6.06 12.63
CA HIS A 251 -2.57 6.31 13.87
C HIS A 251 -3.29 7.67 13.84
N TRP A 252 -2.60 8.74 13.45
CA TRP A 252 -3.22 10.06 13.29
C TRP A 252 -4.31 10.03 12.21
N LEU A 253 -4.04 9.42 11.04
CA LEU A 253 -5.03 9.29 9.97
C LEU A 253 -6.31 8.61 10.45
N ALA A 254 -6.18 7.54 11.26
CA ALA A 254 -7.33 6.82 11.79
C ALA A 254 -8.17 7.67 12.75
N GLN A 255 -7.53 8.49 13.59
CA GLN A 255 -8.23 9.43 14.47
C GLN A 255 -8.99 10.52 13.68
N GLN A 256 -8.51 10.88 12.49
CA GLN A 256 -9.15 11.90 11.66
C GLN A 256 -10.23 11.33 10.74
N ALA A 257 -10.27 10.02 10.49
CA ALA A 257 -11.23 9.37 9.61
C ALA A 257 -12.70 9.80 9.80
N PRO A 258 -13.23 10.03 11.04
CA PRO A 258 -14.59 10.51 11.23
C PRO A 258 -14.91 11.84 10.54
N ARG A 259 -13.90 12.70 10.30
CA ARG A 259 -14.07 13.95 9.56
C ARG A 259 -14.42 13.74 8.08
N LEU A 260 -14.12 12.56 7.54
CA LEU A 260 -14.50 12.13 6.19
C LEU A 260 -15.84 11.39 6.19
N GLY A 261 -16.51 11.23 7.33
CA GLY A 261 -17.61 10.27 7.46
C GLY A 261 -17.13 8.82 7.31
N ALA A 262 -15.86 8.56 7.63
CA ALA A 262 -15.22 7.26 7.49
C ALA A 262 -14.81 6.68 8.85
N SER A 263 -14.53 5.39 8.86
CA SER A 263 -13.82 4.69 9.94
C SER A 263 -12.53 4.11 9.39
N ALA A 264 -11.54 3.91 10.25
CA ALA A 264 -10.28 3.29 9.86
C ALA A 264 -9.87 2.22 10.87
N HIS A 265 -9.30 1.14 10.36
CA HIS A 265 -8.67 0.10 11.16
C HIS A 265 -7.26 -0.12 10.65
N ALA A 266 -6.28 0.06 11.54
CA ALA A 266 -4.88 -0.15 11.24
C ALA A 266 -4.36 -1.39 11.97
N VAL A 267 -3.56 -2.20 11.29
CA VAL A 267 -2.92 -3.40 11.81
C VAL A 267 -1.41 -3.25 11.63
N HIS A 268 -0.68 -3.52 12.70
CA HIS A 268 0.77 -3.55 12.68
C HIS A 268 1.27 -4.78 11.89
N ALA A 269 2.16 -4.56 10.92
CA ALA A 269 2.68 -5.54 9.98
C ALA A 269 4.18 -5.81 10.24
N GLY A 270 4.52 -6.31 11.42
CA GLY A 270 5.92 -6.50 11.81
C GLY A 270 6.64 -5.17 12.08
N ARG A 271 7.98 -5.23 12.31
CA ARG A 271 8.74 -4.16 13.00
C ARG A 271 8.68 -2.75 12.41
N SER A 272 8.24 -2.54 11.18
CA SER A 272 8.23 -1.21 10.55
C SER A 272 7.06 -0.90 9.65
N ASP A 273 6.24 -1.89 9.26
CA ASP A 273 5.13 -1.68 8.33
C ASP A 273 3.80 -1.60 9.07
N ALA A 274 2.89 -0.81 8.53
CA ALA A 274 1.52 -0.76 8.95
C ALA A 274 0.59 -0.90 7.74
N VAL A 275 -0.52 -1.61 7.95
CA VAL A 275 -1.61 -1.72 6.98
C VAL A 275 -2.81 -1.01 7.55
N GLN A 276 -3.43 -0.13 6.77
CA GLN A 276 -4.66 0.57 7.15
C GLN A 276 -5.75 0.30 6.12
N LEU A 277 -6.91 -0.16 6.61
CA LEU A 277 -8.15 -0.17 5.87
C LEU A 277 -9.03 0.99 6.37
N LEU A 278 -9.30 1.94 5.48
CA LEU A 278 -10.28 3.00 5.71
C LEU A 278 -11.57 2.65 4.97
N GLY A 279 -12.73 2.85 5.59
CA GLY A 279 -14.03 2.61 4.99
C GLY A 279 -15.00 3.75 5.21
N ALA A 280 -15.67 4.17 4.14
CA ALA A 280 -16.78 5.13 4.15
C ALA A 280 -17.98 4.54 3.39
N GLY A 281 -19.20 4.85 3.83
CA GLY A 281 -20.42 4.28 3.25
C GLY A 281 -20.64 2.80 3.57
N LEU A 282 -20.10 2.32 4.71
CA LEU A 282 -20.38 1.00 5.26
C LEU A 282 -21.45 1.11 6.34
N ASP A 283 -22.26 0.06 6.49
CA ASP A 283 -23.22 -0.03 7.60
C ASP A 283 -22.46 -0.03 8.94
N SER A 284 -22.92 0.81 9.86
CA SER A 284 -22.26 1.24 11.08
C SER A 284 -22.21 0.18 12.20
N GLY A 285 -22.15 -1.10 11.84
CA GLY A 285 -21.84 -2.17 12.77
C GLY A 285 -20.43 -2.03 13.32
N ASN A 286 -20.31 -1.70 14.61
CA ASN A 286 -19.04 -1.68 15.32
C ASN A 286 -18.35 -3.04 15.13
N ASN A 287 -17.18 -3.03 14.47
CA ASN A 287 -16.29 -4.15 14.12
C ASN A 287 -16.26 -4.62 12.65
N MET A 288 -17.02 -4.04 11.73
CA MET A 288 -16.97 -4.46 10.31
C MET A 288 -15.55 -4.36 9.71
N LEU A 289 -14.86 -3.23 9.91
CA LEU A 289 -13.49 -3.04 9.39
C LEU A 289 -12.47 -4.00 10.02
N ALA A 290 -12.66 -4.41 11.28
CA ALA A 290 -11.80 -5.40 11.92
C ALA A 290 -11.95 -6.77 11.24
N LEU A 291 -13.18 -7.20 10.96
CA LEU A 291 -13.47 -8.46 10.27
C LEU A 291 -12.96 -8.47 8.82
N LEU A 292 -13.01 -7.32 8.14
CA LEU A 292 -12.47 -7.15 6.79
C LEU A 292 -10.94 -7.17 6.76
N THR A 293 -10.27 -6.76 7.85
CA THR A 293 -8.81 -6.73 7.93
C THR A 293 -8.17 -8.01 8.45
N ASP A 294 -8.94 -8.92 9.06
CA ASP A 294 -8.43 -10.20 9.58
C ASP A 294 -7.66 -11.05 8.54
N PRO A 295 -8.12 -11.19 7.27
CA PRO A 295 -7.37 -11.94 6.26
C PRO A 295 -5.98 -11.33 6.00
N LEU A 296 -5.90 -10.00 6.02
CA LEU A 296 -4.65 -9.26 5.82
C LEU A 296 -3.70 -9.50 6.98
N ARG A 297 -4.20 -9.51 8.23
CA ARG A 297 -3.38 -9.80 9.41
C ARG A 297 -2.68 -11.15 9.28
N SER A 298 -3.39 -12.19 8.84
CA SER A 298 -2.80 -13.51 8.61
C SER A 298 -1.74 -13.50 7.52
N ALA A 299 -1.98 -12.82 6.40
CA ALA A 299 -1.00 -12.69 5.32
C ALA A 299 0.26 -11.92 5.74
N LEU A 300 0.12 -10.91 6.60
CA LEU A 300 1.26 -10.14 7.14
C LEU A 300 2.07 -10.96 8.16
N GLN A 301 1.45 -11.93 8.82
CA GLN A 301 2.08 -12.88 9.73
C GLN A 301 2.61 -14.14 9.03
N SER A 302 2.61 -14.16 7.69
CA SER A 302 3.06 -15.29 6.88
C SER A 302 4.34 -15.91 7.42
N SER A 303 4.25 -17.19 7.77
CA SER A 303 5.39 -17.93 8.30
C SER A 303 6.45 -18.10 7.22
N ARG A 304 7.71 -18.25 7.63
CA ARG A 304 8.81 -18.65 6.73
C ARG A 304 8.43 -19.85 5.85
N ALA A 305 7.70 -20.82 6.40
CA ALA A 305 7.30 -22.02 5.69
C ALA A 305 6.30 -21.73 4.56
N ASP A 306 5.40 -20.77 4.77
CA ASP A 306 4.42 -20.36 3.76
C ASP A 306 5.08 -19.55 2.64
N ARG A 307 6.03 -18.67 2.99
CA ARG A 307 6.90 -17.99 2.00
C ARG A 307 7.71 -19.00 1.18
N ALA A 308 8.33 -19.99 1.82
CA ALA A 308 9.07 -21.05 1.14
C ALA A 308 8.17 -21.88 0.20
N ARG A 309 6.91 -22.13 0.60
CA ARG A 309 5.93 -22.79 -0.26
C ARG A 309 5.57 -21.94 -1.48
N ALA A 310 5.37 -20.63 -1.30
CA ALA A 310 5.10 -19.71 -2.40
C ALA A 310 6.24 -19.69 -3.44
N VAL A 311 7.49 -19.55 -2.98
CA VAL A 311 8.67 -19.58 -3.85
C VAL A 311 8.77 -20.89 -4.63
N ARG A 312 8.54 -22.03 -3.97
CA ARG A 312 8.55 -23.35 -4.63
C ARG A 312 7.46 -23.50 -5.68
N THR A 313 6.23 -23.08 -5.35
CA THR A 313 5.11 -23.12 -6.31
C THR A 313 5.41 -22.27 -7.54
N LEU A 314 5.94 -21.06 -7.35
CA LEU A 314 6.32 -20.14 -8.42
C LEU A 314 7.42 -20.70 -9.32
N ALA A 315 8.50 -21.19 -8.71
CA ALA A 315 9.59 -21.81 -9.44
C ALA A 315 9.08 -23.01 -10.25
N ASN A 316 8.27 -23.89 -9.65
CA ASN A 316 7.71 -25.07 -10.34
C ASN A 316 6.75 -24.70 -11.49
N GLN A 317 6.12 -23.52 -11.43
CA GLN A 317 5.28 -22.99 -12.51
C GLN A 317 6.08 -22.28 -13.61
N GLY A 318 7.42 -22.20 -13.46
CA GLY A 318 8.32 -21.54 -14.40
C GLY A 318 8.41 -20.02 -14.20
N ASP A 319 7.73 -19.45 -13.20
CA ASP A 319 7.76 -18.03 -12.90
C ASP A 319 8.89 -17.70 -11.92
N LEU A 320 10.11 -17.79 -12.43
CA LEU A 320 11.34 -17.56 -11.66
C LEU A 320 11.45 -16.10 -11.20
N SER A 321 10.90 -15.15 -11.95
CA SER A 321 10.93 -13.72 -11.62
C SER A 321 10.10 -13.43 -10.38
N ALA A 322 8.87 -13.95 -10.31
CA ALA A 322 8.05 -13.82 -9.11
C ALA A 322 8.62 -14.63 -7.94
N ALA A 323 9.27 -15.78 -8.19
CA ALA A 323 9.94 -16.55 -7.14
C ALA A 323 11.08 -15.74 -6.50
N LEU A 324 11.88 -15.05 -7.31
CA LEU A 324 12.96 -14.16 -6.89
C LEU A 324 12.46 -12.95 -6.10
N ALA A 325 11.39 -12.32 -6.58
CA ALA A 325 10.71 -11.21 -5.90
C ALA A 325 10.33 -11.55 -4.44
N VAL A 326 9.75 -12.74 -4.22
CA VAL A 326 9.40 -13.23 -2.88
C VAL A 326 10.65 -13.51 -2.01
N LEU A 327 11.77 -13.93 -2.61
CA LEU A 327 13.04 -14.09 -1.88
C LEU A 327 13.69 -12.75 -1.54
N GLU A 328 13.66 -11.78 -2.45
CA GLU A 328 14.23 -10.44 -2.28
C GLU A 328 13.54 -9.67 -1.15
N SER A 329 12.20 -9.74 -1.07
CA SER A 329 11.44 -9.18 0.06
C SER A 329 11.79 -9.81 1.42
N SER A 330 12.50 -10.94 1.41
CA SER A 330 12.94 -11.69 2.58
C SER A 330 14.46 -11.90 2.60
N GLY A 331 15.22 -11.01 1.94
CA GLY A 331 16.66 -11.17 1.66
C GLY A 331 17.58 -11.38 2.87
N HIS A 332 17.06 -11.22 4.09
CA HIS A 332 17.76 -11.47 5.36
C HIS A 332 17.48 -12.84 5.98
N ASP A 333 16.68 -13.71 5.35
CA ASP A 333 16.29 -15.02 5.88
C ASP A 333 16.97 -16.18 5.10
N PRO A 334 18.21 -16.56 5.46
CA PRO A 334 18.91 -17.67 4.79
C PRO A 334 18.23 -19.03 5.00
N ALA A 335 17.30 -19.16 5.95
CA ALA A 335 16.51 -20.37 6.11
C ALA A 335 15.35 -20.45 5.10
N LEU A 336 14.83 -19.31 4.64
CA LEU A 336 13.86 -19.26 3.54
C LEU A 336 14.49 -19.78 2.24
N LEU A 337 15.68 -19.26 1.89
CA LEU A 337 16.41 -19.68 0.71
C LEU A 337 16.65 -21.20 0.73
N ARG A 338 17.17 -21.72 1.84
CA ARG A 338 17.39 -23.17 2.01
C ARG A 338 16.11 -23.98 1.83
N ALA A 339 14.98 -23.50 2.33
CA ALA A 339 13.70 -24.21 2.24
C ALA A 339 13.08 -24.20 0.83
N ALA A 340 13.53 -23.31 -0.06
CA ALA A 340 13.02 -23.18 -1.43
C ALA A 340 14.05 -23.50 -2.52
N TRP A 341 15.31 -23.76 -2.15
CA TRP A 341 16.44 -23.89 -3.06
C TRP A 341 16.24 -24.94 -4.14
N ASP A 342 15.76 -26.13 -3.79
CA ASP A 342 15.66 -27.24 -4.75
C ASP A 342 14.75 -26.91 -5.94
N ALA A 343 13.63 -26.23 -5.68
CA ALA A 343 12.71 -25.81 -6.74
C ALA A 343 13.30 -24.65 -7.57
N LEU A 344 13.96 -23.69 -6.93
CA LEU A 344 14.62 -22.57 -7.61
C LEU A 344 15.76 -23.03 -8.51
N ALA A 345 16.65 -23.89 -8.00
CA ALA A 345 17.79 -24.42 -8.73
C ALA A 345 17.32 -25.23 -9.94
N HIS A 346 16.30 -26.08 -9.76
CA HIS A 346 15.72 -26.84 -10.86
C HIS A 346 15.16 -25.93 -11.97
N SER A 347 14.39 -24.91 -11.60
CA SER A 347 13.80 -23.99 -12.57
C SER A 347 14.81 -23.04 -13.19
N ALA A 348 15.87 -22.67 -12.47
CA ALA A 348 16.96 -21.83 -12.98
C ALA A 348 17.75 -22.52 -14.10
N VAL A 349 17.95 -23.85 -14.00
CA VAL A 349 18.61 -24.64 -15.06
C VAL A 349 17.83 -24.59 -16.38
N ILE A 350 16.51 -24.40 -16.31
CA ILE A 350 15.60 -24.38 -17.45
C ILE A 350 15.28 -22.93 -17.88
N ALA A 351 15.69 -21.93 -17.09
CA ALA A 351 15.37 -20.53 -17.32
C ALA A 351 16.22 -19.90 -18.43
N SER A 352 15.76 -18.75 -18.94
CA SER A 352 16.53 -17.97 -19.91
C SER A 352 17.87 -17.50 -19.31
N PRO A 353 18.91 -17.25 -20.14
CA PRO A 353 20.21 -16.77 -19.66
C PRO A 353 20.12 -15.48 -18.84
N ALA A 354 19.18 -14.58 -19.18
CA ALA A 354 18.96 -13.32 -18.47
C ALA A 354 18.42 -13.55 -17.04
N LEU A 355 17.47 -14.48 -16.87
CA LEU A 355 16.92 -14.83 -15.55
C LEU A 355 17.94 -15.58 -14.68
N SER A 356 18.75 -16.44 -15.30
CA SER A 356 19.86 -17.12 -14.61
C SER A 356 20.90 -16.11 -14.09
N ALA A 357 21.21 -15.08 -14.88
CA ALA A 357 22.12 -14.01 -14.47
C ALA A 357 21.53 -13.16 -13.32
N GLN A 358 20.23 -12.89 -13.31
CA GLN A 358 19.57 -12.20 -12.19
C GLN A 358 19.64 -13.00 -10.89
N LEU A 359 19.37 -14.31 -10.94
CA LEU A 359 19.50 -15.20 -9.78
C LEU A 359 20.95 -15.23 -9.26
N GLY A 360 21.94 -15.35 -10.15
CA GLY A 360 23.36 -15.30 -9.79
C GLY A 360 23.73 -13.98 -9.11
N ALA A 361 23.36 -12.85 -9.70
CA ALA A 361 23.61 -11.53 -9.13
C ALA A 361 22.93 -11.32 -7.76
N TRP A 362 21.76 -11.91 -7.55
CA TRP A 362 21.08 -11.89 -6.25
C TRP A 362 21.84 -12.74 -5.21
N LEU A 363 22.25 -13.95 -5.57
CA LEU A 363 23.04 -14.82 -4.68
C LEU A 363 24.37 -14.17 -4.27
N ASP A 364 25.04 -13.51 -5.20
CA ASP A 364 26.28 -12.76 -4.92
C ASP A 364 26.02 -11.62 -3.93
N ARG A 365 24.91 -10.88 -4.06
CA ARG A 365 24.53 -9.83 -3.10
C ARG A 365 24.22 -10.38 -1.72
N VAL A 366 23.53 -11.52 -1.63
CA VAL A 366 23.16 -12.12 -0.33
C VAL A 366 24.40 -12.67 0.35
N THR A 367 25.24 -13.41 -0.38
CA THR A 367 26.47 -13.99 0.18
C THR A 367 27.51 -12.92 0.57
N ALA A 368 27.60 -11.81 -0.16
CA ALA A 368 28.46 -10.69 0.23
C ALA A 368 28.03 -10.01 1.55
N ASN A 369 26.73 -10.09 1.90
CA ASN A 369 26.14 -9.44 3.07
C ASN A 369 25.90 -10.39 4.26
N THR A 370 26.22 -11.68 4.13
CA THR A 370 26.11 -12.68 5.21
C THR A 370 27.48 -13.34 5.40
N PRO A 371 28.25 -12.99 6.45
CA PRO A 371 29.61 -13.51 6.66
C PRO A 371 29.67 -15.00 6.98
#